data_AF-A0A3S2V9P3-F1
#
_entry.id   AF-A0A3S2V9P3-F1
#
_cell.length_a   1.000
_cell.length_b   1.000
_cell.length_c   1.000
_cell.angle_alpha   90.00
_cell.angle_beta   90.00
_cell.angle_gamma   90.00
#
_symmetry.space_group_name_H-M   'P 1'
#
loop_
_entity.id
_entity.type
_entity.pdbx_description
1 polymer ?
#
loop_
_entity_poly.entity_id
_entity_poly.type
_entity_poly.pdbx_seq_one_letter_code
_entity_poly.pdbx_strand_id
1 'polypeptide(L)'
;MRFRVAIILSSAVALSGCATILNKPTQQVNVSTSNGQQVKGTVNGAAFAAPGVVQVKRENKNKTFTTEDGNCTKETVAAKQVDSVFFINILSGGLLGSSTDFGSEKMWKYNDNVVINCKG
;
A
#
# COMPACT_ATOMS: atom_id res chain seq x y z
N MET A 1 18.15 -20.04 58.61
CA MET A 1 17.48 -19.06 57.74
C MET A 1 18.49 -18.04 57.24
N ARG A 2 18.75 -18.02 55.93
CA ARG A 2 19.08 -16.84 55.08
C ARG A 2 19.46 -17.33 53.68
N PHE A 3 18.42 -17.69 52.94
CA PHE A 3 18.42 -17.84 51.49
C PHE A 3 18.75 -16.49 50.85
N ARG A 4 19.76 -16.39 49.99
CA ARG A 4 19.83 -15.42 48.89
C ARG A 4 20.58 -16.01 47.68
N VAL A 5 20.05 -17.10 47.13
CA VAL A 5 20.27 -17.46 45.73
C VAL A 5 19.30 -16.59 44.93
N ALA A 6 19.74 -15.40 44.52
CA ALA A 6 18.94 -14.54 43.65
C ALA A 6 19.12 -15.06 42.21
N ILE A 7 18.10 -15.77 41.79
CA ILE A 7 17.95 -16.46 40.51
C ILE A 7 18.12 -15.48 39.35
N ILE A 8 19.00 -15.88 38.43
CA ILE A 8 19.07 -15.46 37.03
C ILE A 8 17.66 -15.54 36.44
N LEU A 9 16.98 -14.41 36.27
CA LEU A 9 15.79 -14.33 35.43
C LEU A 9 16.05 -13.31 34.32
N SER A 10 16.89 -13.73 33.38
CA SER A 10 16.97 -13.19 32.03
C SER A 10 15.64 -13.41 31.31
N SER A 11 14.63 -12.62 31.67
CA SER A 11 13.38 -12.52 30.90
C SER A 11 13.58 -11.55 29.74
N ALA A 12 14.56 -11.83 28.87
CA ALA A 12 14.52 -11.32 27.50
C ALA A 12 13.49 -12.19 26.76
N VAL A 13 12.21 -11.96 27.03
CA VAL A 13 11.14 -12.48 26.20
C VAL A 13 11.36 -11.86 24.83
N ALA A 14 11.97 -12.66 23.95
CA ALA A 14 11.98 -12.38 22.53
C ALA A 14 10.52 -12.27 22.10
N LEU A 15 10.04 -11.03 22.00
CA LEU A 15 8.82 -10.68 21.32
C LEU A 15 9.04 -10.98 19.83
N SER A 16 9.14 -12.25 19.45
CA SER A 16 8.93 -12.68 18.07
C SER A 16 7.43 -12.57 17.81
N GLY A 17 6.94 -11.33 17.81
CA GLY A 17 5.58 -11.02 17.43
C GLY A 17 5.42 -11.41 15.97
N CYS A 18 4.59 -12.41 15.71
CA CYS A 18 3.98 -12.63 14.42
C CYS A 18 3.07 -11.42 14.14
N ALA A 19 3.65 -10.27 13.81
CA ALA A 19 2.90 -9.17 13.25
C ALA A 19 2.44 -9.66 11.87
N THR A 20 1.21 -10.16 11.82
CA THR A 20 0.58 -10.55 10.57
C THR A 20 0.41 -9.29 9.74
N ILE A 21 1.38 -9.04 8.87
CA ILE A 21 1.31 -8.05 7.81
C ILE A 21 0.19 -8.53 6.87
N LEU A 22 -1.05 -8.09 7.09
CA LEU A 22 -2.17 -8.47 6.21
C LEU A 22 -2.04 -7.80 4.84
N ASN A 23 -1.54 -6.57 4.81
CA ASN A 23 -1.36 -5.82 3.59
C ASN A 23 0.02 -6.04 2.99
N LYS A 24 0.09 -6.38 1.70
CA LYS A 24 1.35 -6.41 0.96
C LYS A 24 1.91 -4.98 0.83
N PRO A 25 3.24 -4.78 0.69
CA PRO A 25 3.83 -3.45 0.43
C PRO A 25 3.38 -2.84 -0.90
N THR A 26 2.77 -3.63 -1.79
CA THR A 26 2.29 -3.22 -3.11
C THR A 26 0.81 -3.58 -3.29
N GLN A 27 0.10 -2.75 -4.05
CA GLN A 27 -1.28 -2.96 -4.50
C GLN A 27 -1.28 -3.17 -6.02
N GLN A 28 -2.12 -4.08 -6.51
CA GLN A 28 -2.41 -4.20 -7.94
C GLN A 28 -3.58 -3.27 -8.27
N VAL A 29 -3.41 -2.43 -9.29
CA VAL A 29 -4.42 -1.47 -9.75
C VAL A 29 -4.71 -1.74 -11.21
N ASN A 30 -5.99 -1.85 -11.55
CA ASN A 30 -6.42 -1.91 -12.94
C ASN A 30 -6.40 -0.50 -13.50
N VAL A 31 -5.63 -0.30 -14.57
CA VAL A 31 -5.58 0.96 -15.30
C VAL A 31 -6.30 0.76 -16.62
N SER A 32 -7.30 1.58 -16.90
CA SER A 32 -8.06 1.55 -18.15
C SER A 32 -8.04 2.93 -18.81
N THR A 33 -8.39 2.97 -20.09
CA THR A 33 -8.66 4.21 -20.83
C THR A 33 -10.16 4.34 -21.05
N SER A 34 -10.69 5.56 -21.01
CA SER A 34 -12.14 5.83 -21.14
C SER A 34 -12.76 5.33 -22.45
N ASN A 35 -11.93 5.09 -23.47
CA ASN A 35 -12.30 4.71 -24.83
C ASN A 35 -11.55 3.45 -25.32
N GLY A 36 -10.81 2.76 -24.44
CA GLY A 36 -10.17 1.47 -24.75
C GLY A 36 -8.90 1.52 -25.61
N GLN A 37 -8.45 2.71 -26.04
CA GLN A 37 -7.18 2.85 -26.79
C GLN A 37 -5.99 2.54 -25.89
N GLN A 38 -4.92 2.03 -26.49
CA GLN A 38 -3.69 1.69 -25.80
C GLN A 38 -2.86 2.93 -25.55
N VAL A 39 -2.47 3.14 -24.29
CA VAL A 39 -1.59 4.25 -23.89
C VAL A 39 -0.43 3.72 -23.08
N LYS A 40 0.70 4.42 -23.21
CA LYS A 40 1.88 4.21 -22.37
C LYS A 40 2.09 5.43 -21.49
N GLY A 41 2.65 5.19 -20.32
CA GLY A 41 2.91 6.25 -19.37
C GLY A 41 3.87 5.81 -18.28
N THR A 42 4.01 6.67 -17.28
CA THR A 42 4.79 6.37 -16.08
C THR A 42 3.97 6.59 -14.82
N VAL A 43 4.21 5.77 -13.81
CA VAL A 43 3.69 5.94 -12.45
C VAL A 43 4.85 5.76 -11.48
N ASN A 44 5.16 6.82 -10.72
CA ASN A 44 6.36 6.88 -9.86
C ASN A 44 7.66 6.52 -10.59
N GLY A 45 7.79 6.92 -11.86
CA GLY A 45 8.96 6.61 -12.68
C GLY A 45 9.00 5.19 -13.26
N ALA A 46 8.04 4.32 -12.93
CA ALA A 46 7.91 3.01 -13.57
C ALA A 46 7.00 3.10 -14.79
N ALA A 47 7.43 2.55 -15.93
CA ALA A 47 6.61 2.50 -17.13
C ALA A 47 5.38 1.59 -16.95
N PHE A 48 4.24 1.98 -17.52
CA PHE A 48 3.05 1.16 -17.58
C PHE A 48 2.40 1.23 -18.96
N ALA A 49 1.55 0.25 -19.26
CA ALA A 49 0.64 0.26 -20.41
C ALA A 49 -0.79 0.11 -19.90
N ALA A 50 -1.71 0.85 -20.50
CA ALA A 50 -3.14 0.74 -20.23
C ALA A 50 -3.90 0.52 -21.56
N PRO A 51 -4.96 -0.29 -21.59
CA PRO A 51 -5.53 -1.03 -20.45
C PRO A 51 -4.61 -2.16 -19.92
N GLY A 52 -4.52 -2.32 -18.60
CA GLY A 52 -3.64 -3.32 -17.97
C GLY A 52 -3.60 -3.24 -16.43
N VAL A 53 -2.96 -4.23 -15.80
CA VAL A 53 -2.75 -4.25 -14.34
C VAL A 53 -1.37 -3.70 -14.01
N VAL A 54 -1.33 -2.71 -13.11
CA VAL A 54 -0.10 -2.06 -12.68
C VAL A 54 0.11 -2.28 -11.19
N GLN A 55 1.31 -2.69 -10.80
CA GLN A 55 1.68 -2.82 -9.41
C GLN A 55 2.20 -1.48 -8.88
N VAL A 56 1.53 -0.93 -7.87
CA VAL A 56 1.92 0.33 -7.22
C VAL A 56 2.35 0.07 -5.77
N LYS A 57 3.42 0.72 -5.34
CA LYS A 57 3.86 0.68 -3.93
C LYS A 57 2.88 1.45 -3.05
N ARG A 58 2.43 0.86 -1.94
CA ARG A 58 1.68 1.57 -0.89
C ARG A 58 2.62 2.51 -0.14
N GLU A 59 2.28 3.78 -0.06
CA GLU A 59 3.07 4.80 0.65
C GLU A 59 2.20 6.00 1.01
N ASN A 60 2.67 6.87 1.91
CA ASN A 60 1.95 8.08 2.32
C ASN A 60 1.96 9.20 1.24
N LYS A 61 1.76 8.84 -0.02
CA LYS A 61 1.78 9.75 -1.16
C LYS A 61 0.73 9.33 -2.20
N ASN A 62 0.11 10.33 -2.84
CA ASN A 62 -0.74 10.08 -4.01
C ASN A 62 0.11 9.50 -5.14
N LYS A 63 -0.50 8.65 -5.97
CA LYS A 63 0.15 8.23 -7.22
C LYS A 63 -0.34 9.10 -8.36
N THR A 64 0.59 9.55 -9.19
CA THR A 64 0.28 10.24 -10.44
C THR A 64 0.62 9.32 -11.59
N PHE A 65 -0.38 8.99 -12.39
CA PHE A 65 -0.22 8.31 -13.66
C PHE A 65 -0.04 9.38 -14.72
N THR A 66 1.15 9.46 -15.29
CA THR A 66 1.48 10.42 -16.34
C THR A 66 1.44 9.71 -17.69
N THR A 67 0.71 10.27 -18.64
CA THR A 67 0.69 9.81 -20.02
C THR A 67 1.42 10.80 -20.94
N GLU A 68 2.04 10.27 -21.99
CA GLU A 68 2.71 11.07 -23.02
C GLU A 68 1.81 11.26 -24.26
N ASP A 69 0.62 10.66 -24.26
CA ASP A 69 -0.33 10.76 -25.36
C ASP A 69 -1.12 12.08 -25.29
N GLY A 70 -0.99 12.93 -26.30
CA GLY A 70 -1.68 14.21 -26.39
C GLY A 70 -3.22 14.10 -26.52
N ASN A 71 -3.73 12.91 -26.82
CA ASN A 71 -5.16 12.63 -26.84
C ASN A 71 -5.71 12.27 -25.46
N CYS A 72 -4.86 12.02 -24.48
CA CYS A 72 -5.25 11.64 -23.13
C CYS A 72 -4.90 12.71 -22.09
N THR A 73 -5.56 12.62 -20.95
CA THR A 73 -5.24 13.47 -19.80
C THR A 73 -3.82 13.17 -19.36
N LYS A 74 -2.97 14.20 -19.43
CA LYS A 74 -1.54 14.08 -19.11
C LYS A 74 -1.30 13.49 -17.72
N GLU A 75 -2.08 13.86 -16.72
CA GLU A 75 -1.92 13.39 -15.35
C GLU A 75 -3.24 12.91 -14.76
N THR A 76 -3.26 11.67 -14.28
CA THR A 76 -4.38 11.09 -13.53
C THR A 76 -3.92 10.78 -12.12
N VAL A 77 -4.55 11.40 -11.11
CA VAL A 77 -4.14 11.25 -9.71
C VAL A 77 -4.97 10.15 -9.03
N ALA A 78 -4.31 9.10 -8.58
CA ALA A 78 -4.88 8.13 -7.63
C ALA A 78 -4.58 8.61 -6.21
N ALA A 79 -5.58 9.18 -5.56
CA ALA A 79 -5.48 9.65 -4.19
C ALA A 79 -5.22 8.48 -3.23
N LYS A 80 -4.30 8.68 -2.28
CA LYS A 80 -4.12 7.74 -1.17
C LYS A 80 -5.31 7.86 -0.21
N GLN A 81 -5.73 6.73 0.34
CA GLN A 81 -6.70 6.67 1.43
C GLN A 81 -6.29 5.58 2.42
N VAL A 82 -6.77 5.66 3.65
CA VAL A 82 -6.53 4.61 4.63
C VAL A 82 -7.38 3.38 4.26
N ASP A 83 -6.74 2.22 4.20
CA ASP A 83 -7.41 0.95 3.97
C ASP A 83 -8.25 0.60 5.20
N SER A 84 -9.54 0.32 5.02
CA SER A 84 -10.41 -0.03 6.16
C SER A 84 -9.96 -1.30 6.87
N VAL A 85 -9.23 -2.19 6.17
CA VAL A 85 -8.59 -3.38 6.75
C VAL A 85 -7.58 -3.01 7.84
N PHE A 86 -6.96 -1.82 7.76
CA PHE A 86 -6.11 -1.30 8.82
C PHE A 86 -6.85 -1.18 10.17
N PHE A 87 -8.12 -0.76 10.15
CA PHE A 87 -8.91 -0.64 11.38
C PHE A 87 -9.38 -2.01 11.90
N ILE A 88 -9.55 -2.99 11.01
CA ILE A 88 -9.80 -4.37 11.42
C ILE A 88 -8.58 -4.91 12.18
N ASN A 89 -7.35 -4.58 11.76
CA ASN A 89 -6.12 -4.96 12.48
C ASN A 89 -6.04 -4.40 13.90
N ILE A 90 -6.59 -3.19 14.13
CA ILE A 90 -6.73 -2.62 15.48
C ILE A 90 -7.65 -3.48 16.35
N LEU A 91 -8.74 -3.98 15.78
CA LEU A 91 -9.77 -4.71 16.52
C LEU A 91 -9.44 -6.21 16.72
N SER A 92 -8.83 -6.88 15.73
CA SER A 92 -8.55 -8.31 15.78
C SER A 92 -7.14 -8.67 16.25
N GLY A 93 -6.17 -7.75 16.12
CA GLY A 93 -4.75 -7.94 16.48
C GLY A 93 -4.19 -6.92 17.47
N GLY A 94 -5.01 -5.99 17.95
CA GLY A 94 -4.63 -4.94 18.91
C GLY A 94 -3.69 -3.87 18.34
N LEU A 95 -3.13 -3.05 19.24
CA LEU A 95 -2.20 -1.94 18.92
C LEU A 95 -0.98 -2.37 18.09
N LEU A 96 -0.59 -3.65 18.11
CA LEU A 96 0.64 -4.17 17.50
C LEU A 96 0.54 -4.43 15.99
N GLY A 97 -0.59 -4.94 15.49
CA GLY A 97 -0.83 -5.07 14.05
C GLY A 97 -0.91 -3.70 13.37
N SER A 98 -1.56 -2.77 14.08
CA SER A 98 -1.80 -1.39 13.68
C SER A 98 -0.54 -0.54 13.71
N SER A 99 0.32 -0.68 14.73
CA SER A 99 1.61 0.00 14.78
C SER A 99 2.57 -0.52 13.72
N THR A 100 2.51 -1.82 13.38
CA THR A 100 3.32 -2.41 12.30
C THR A 100 2.88 -1.92 10.92
N ASP A 101 1.57 -1.90 10.63
CA ASP A 101 1.05 -1.38 9.36
C ASP A 101 1.22 0.15 9.25
N PHE A 102 1.18 0.85 10.38
CA PHE A 102 1.47 2.29 10.45
C PHE A 102 2.94 2.59 10.17
N GLY A 103 3.84 1.90 10.84
CA GLY A 103 5.28 2.06 10.67
C GLY A 103 5.80 1.60 9.31
N SER A 104 5.06 0.75 8.58
CA SER A 104 5.48 0.24 7.27
C SER A 104 4.71 0.81 6.07
N GLU A 105 3.92 1.86 6.27
CA GLU A 105 3.11 2.54 5.23
C GLU A 105 2.06 1.65 4.52
N LYS A 106 1.76 0.48 5.07
CA LYS A 106 0.83 -0.49 4.47
C LYS A 106 -0.64 -0.17 4.74
N MET A 107 -0.91 0.85 5.54
CA MET A 107 -2.25 1.38 5.75
C MET A 107 -2.81 2.05 4.48
N TRP A 108 -1.96 2.50 3.56
CA TRP A 108 -2.40 3.28 2.41
C TRP A 108 -2.90 2.37 1.30
N LYS A 109 -4.03 2.72 0.70
CA LYS A 109 -4.54 2.12 -0.52
C LYS A 109 -4.87 3.18 -1.55
N TYR A 110 -5.02 2.73 -2.78
CA TYR A 110 -5.51 3.50 -3.92
C TYR A 110 -6.82 2.91 -4.42
N ASN A 111 -7.48 3.57 -5.38
CA ASN A 111 -8.61 2.95 -6.08
C ASN A 111 -8.09 1.73 -6.86
N ASP A 112 -8.82 0.62 -6.80
CA ASP A 112 -8.49 -0.60 -7.54
C ASP A 112 -8.66 -0.41 -9.05
N ASN A 113 -9.40 0.63 -9.47
CA ASN A 113 -9.58 1.02 -10.85
C ASN A 113 -9.19 2.49 -11.04
N VAL A 114 -8.26 2.74 -11.95
CA VAL A 114 -7.84 4.08 -12.38
C VAL A 114 -8.17 4.23 -13.85
N VAL A 115 -8.98 5.24 -14.18
CA VAL A 115 -9.40 5.51 -15.55
C VAL A 115 -8.63 6.72 -16.08
N ILE A 116 -7.87 6.52 -17.15
CA ILE A 116 -7.22 7.58 -17.91
C ILE A 116 -8.24 8.12 -18.91
N ASN A 117 -8.60 9.39 -18.76
CA ASN A 117 -9.56 10.03 -19.65
C ASN A 117 -8.87 10.42 -20.96
N CYS A 118 -9.33 9.85 -22.06
CA CYS A 118 -8.89 10.14 -23.41
C CYS A 118 -10.02 10.75 -24.25
N LYS A 119 -9.65 11.64 -25.17
CA LYS A 119 -10.56 12.19 -26.17
C LYS A 119 -10.98 11.07 -27.13
N GLY A 120 -12.28 10.99 -27.38
CA GLY A 120 -12.88 10.07 -28.36
C GLY A 120 -12.78 10.60 -29.77
#